data_AF-A0A165R279-F1
#
_entry.id   AF-A0A165R279-F1
#
_cell.length_a   1.000
_cell.length_b   1.000
_cell.length_c   1.000
_cell.angle_alpha   90.00
_cell.angle_beta   90.00
_cell.angle_gamma   90.00
#
_symmetry.space_group_name_H-M   'P 1'
#
loop_
_entity.id
_entity.type
_entity.pdbx_description
1 polymer ?
#
loop_
_entity_poly.entity_id
_entity_poly.type
_entity_poly.pdbx_seq_one_letter_code
_entity_poly.pdbx_strand_id
1 'polypeptide(L)'
;MGAFARFFGRHNKPAELPVKQPGGAVRKYKAARPDRLVKFKLMGLNSSLMRDAQEDLLGLVSHSREQSQNNDYLKGFYSHLRRNVVGRNGLQIKPVARLGDGNLDRDSNKLIRDGFLEWSRKGICTTCGKFSFADSQRIALTAAARDGNFLARKYIGPEFGPFGFQIQHLDITMLDVELNKELDHGHYILAGVECNAVDRPVAYHMFKHNRSYYGGRGERIRIPAEEIVHLYLPFDQTAPVIGVPWAHTALRRLAQMNSFEDAALANAVYGAQKMGFYTRSADADPDEELGGGQAAGTNGEAEDVEEEEFFDEQERPRLEEMEAGVLEELPQGYDFKAFDPAYPSGEMEPFIKIMLRGVCAGLDVAYSSLSSDLEKANFSSLRAGLGEEREQWGVLQGWLADHYCGSLFPDWLRMAMLSGQVRLPMTDLSRFEAVEWTGRGWQSVNPKDDAAANRTNMESRIKSPQEVAAERGRTLEDIYDDFEEARALARDRGIDLEAVLSAFMKAVPPAEKQPPIED
;
A
#
# COMPACT_ATOMS: atom_id res chain seq x y z
N MET A 1 6.93 94.20 -30.18
CA MET A 1 8.20 94.28 -30.92
C MET A 1 9.27 93.61 -30.08
N GLY A 2 10.05 92.72 -30.68
CA GLY A 2 11.01 91.87 -29.97
C GLY A 2 12.32 92.56 -29.59
N ALA A 3 13.09 91.85 -28.77
CA ALA A 3 14.55 91.94 -28.59
C ALA A 3 14.91 90.82 -27.59
N PHE A 4 15.45 89.64 -27.95
CA PHE A 4 16.86 89.37 -28.31
C PHE A 4 17.84 90.31 -27.57
N ALA A 5 18.84 89.87 -26.80
CA ALA A 5 19.29 88.58 -26.34
C ALA A 5 20.32 88.79 -25.20
N ARG A 6 20.30 87.89 -24.22
CA ARG A 6 21.40 87.24 -23.48
C ARG A 6 22.73 88.01 -23.25
N PHE A 7 23.15 88.12 -21.99
CA PHE A 7 24.53 87.83 -21.58
C PHE A 7 24.58 87.19 -20.16
N PHE A 8 24.92 85.89 -20.16
CA PHE A 8 25.58 85.05 -19.13
C PHE A 8 25.03 84.86 -17.70
N GLY A 9 24.90 83.57 -17.33
CA GLY A 9 24.73 83.09 -15.95
C GLY A 9 24.08 81.70 -15.83
N ARG A 10 24.62 80.65 -16.50
CA ARG A 10 24.12 79.27 -16.39
C ARG A 10 24.95 78.50 -15.34
N HIS A 11 24.29 77.99 -14.29
CA HIS A 11 24.79 76.89 -13.46
C HIS A 11 23.84 75.70 -13.62
N ASN A 12 24.44 74.55 -13.96
CA ASN A 12 23.77 73.27 -14.17
C ASN A 12 23.19 72.73 -12.85
N LYS A 13 21.94 72.24 -12.89
CA LYS A 13 21.48 71.14 -12.05
C LYS A 13 21.23 69.92 -12.95
N PRO A 14 21.76 68.73 -12.63
CA PRO A 14 21.58 67.54 -13.45
C PRO A 14 20.14 67.03 -13.40
N ALA A 15 19.68 66.46 -14.52
CA ALA A 15 18.33 65.90 -14.68
C ALA A 15 18.14 64.67 -13.78
N GLU A 16 17.15 64.71 -12.90
CA GLU A 16 16.67 63.52 -12.18
C GLU A 16 15.96 62.60 -13.17
N LEU A 17 16.54 61.42 -13.39
CA LEU A 17 15.87 60.34 -14.11
C LEU A 17 14.71 59.82 -13.25
N PRO A 18 13.53 59.52 -13.83
CA PRO A 18 12.41 59.00 -13.07
C PRO A 18 12.76 57.63 -12.48
N VAL A 19 12.73 57.53 -11.16
CA VAL A 19 12.88 56.28 -10.42
C VAL A 19 11.75 55.35 -10.85
N LYS A 20 12.09 54.24 -11.53
CA LYS A 20 11.17 53.11 -11.72
C LYS A 20 10.80 52.60 -10.33
N GLN A 21 9.62 52.96 -9.82
CA GLN A 21 9.05 52.27 -8.67
C GLN A 21 8.77 50.83 -9.12
N PRO A 22 9.42 49.81 -8.53
CA PRO A 22 8.98 48.44 -8.76
C PRO A 22 7.58 48.36 -8.16
N GLY A 23 6.57 48.19 -9.01
CA GLY A 23 5.21 47.90 -8.58
C GLY A 23 5.26 46.68 -7.67
N GLY A 24 5.20 46.94 -6.37
CA GLY A 24 5.18 45.93 -5.32
C GLY A 24 3.83 45.23 -5.31
N ALA A 25 3.56 44.41 -6.32
CA ALA A 25 2.62 43.33 -6.15
C ALA A 25 3.29 42.33 -5.18
N VAL A 26 3.13 42.58 -3.88
CA VAL A 26 3.57 41.68 -2.82
C VAL A 26 2.72 40.42 -2.94
N ARG A 27 3.17 39.47 -3.76
CA ARG A 27 2.63 38.12 -3.79
C ARG A 27 3.02 37.43 -2.48
N LYS A 28 2.02 37.04 -1.69
CA LYS A 28 2.11 36.75 -0.25
C LYS A 28 2.80 35.43 0.14
N TYR A 29 2.84 34.41 -0.73
CA TYR A 29 3.32 33.07 -0.36
C TYR A 29 4.72 32.75 -0.92
N LYS A 30 5.69 32.45 -0.03
CA LYS A 30 7.08 32.10 -0.39
C LYS A 30 7.20 30.73 -1.09
N ALA A 31 6.35 29.76 -0.74
CA ALA A 31 6.33 28.42 -1.36
C ALA A 31 5.93 28.45 -2.86
N ALA A 32 5.26 29.51 -3.32
CA ALA A 32 4.93 29.70 -4.73
C ALA A 32 6.14 30.15 -5.59
N ARG A 33 7.31 30.37 -4.98
CA ARG A 33 8.55 30.74 -5.67
C ARG A 33 9.51 29.56 -5.67
N PRO A 34 9.79 28.93 -6.82
CA PRO A 34 10.95 28.05 -6.90
C PRO A 34 12.21 28.90 -6.64
N ASP A 35 13.01 28.49 -5.67
CA ASP A 35 14.31 29.09 -5.35
C ASP A 35 15.43 28.15 -5.80
N ARG A 36 16.65 28.65 -5.93
CA ARG A 36 17.81 27.84 -6.35
C ARG A 36 18.09 26.70 -5.37
N LEU A 37 17.74 26.90 -4.09
CA LEU A 37 17.87 25.91 -3.01
C LEU A 37 16.65 24.96 -2.92
N VAL A 38 15.44 25.42 -3.24
CA VAL A 38 14.21 24.62 -3.20
C VAL A 38 13.48 24.74 -4.53
N LYS A 39 13.70 23.75 -5.40
CA LYS A 39 13.06 23.67 -6.71
C LYS A 39 11.73 22.92 -6.59
N PHE A 40 10.63 23.65 -6.47
CA PHE A 40 9.31 23.07 -6.73
C PHE A 40 9.15 22.85 -8.23
N LYS A 41 8.78 21.64 -8.65
CA LYS A 41 8.38 21.38 -10.03
C LYS A 41 7.01 22.04 -10.21
N LEU A 42 6.92 23.04 -11.08
CA LEU A 42 5.65 23.69 -11.38
C LEU A 42 4.80 22.70 -12.17
N MET A 43 3.74 22.17 -11.55
CA MET A 43 2.69 21.46 -12.29
C MET A 43 1.88 22.50 -13.05
N GLY A 44 1.72 22.32 -14.37
CA GLY A 44 0.96 23.25 -15.18
C GLY A 44 -0.52 23.16 -14.81
N LEU A 45 -1.21 24.28 -14.62
CA LEU A 45 -2.67 24.28 -14.38
C LEU A 45 -3.48 23.73 -15.57
N ASN A 46 -2.83 23.49 -16.70
CA ASN A 46 -3.43 22.87 -17.89
C ASN A 46 -3.34 21.32 -17.87
N SER A 47 -2.51 20.71 -17.00
CA SER A 47 -2.57 19.28 -16.72
C SER A 47 -3.43 19.06 -15.49
N SER A 48 -4.42 18.17 -15.59
CA SER A 48 -5.17 17.74 -14.41
C SER A 48 -4.37 16.66 -13.68
N LEU A 49 -4.50 16.56 -12.36
CA LEU A 49 -3.88 15.48 -11.57
C LEU A 49 -4.29 14.09 -12.11
N MET A 50 -5.50 13.99 -12.67
CA MET A 50 -6.02 12.79 -13.31
C MET A 50 -5.27 12.44 -14.61
N ARG A 51 -4.90 13.46 -15.40
CA ARG A 51 -4.10 13.29 -16.62
C ARG A 51 -2.70 12.80 -16.28
N ASP A 52 -2.06 13.42 -15.30
CA ASP A 52 -0.73 13.03 -14.81
C ASP A 52 -0.76 11.58 -14.27
N ALA A 53 -1.79 11.25 -13.47
CA ALA A 53 -2.00 9.89 -12.98
C ALA A 53 -2.18 8.88 -14.13
N GLN A 54 -2.94 9.22 -15.18
CA GLN A 54 -3.16 8.37 -16.34
C GLN A 54 -1.88 8.12 -17.15
N GLU A 55 -1.06 9.14 -17.35
CA GLU A 55 0.19 9.04 -18.12
C GLU A 55 1.22 8.17 -17.39
N ASP A 56 1.35 8.32 -16.07
CA ASP A 56 2.34 7.60 -15.26
C ASP A 56 1.84 6.25 -14.71
N LEU A 57 0.54 5.94 -14.81
CA LEU A 57 -0.07 4.78 -14.13
C LEU A 57 0.64 3.46 -14.42
N LEU A 58 0.88 3.14 -15.70
CA LEU A 58 1.49 1.85 -16.06
C LEU A 58 2.93 1.71 -15.53
N GLY A 59 3.68 2.81 -15.50
CA GLY A 59 5.02 2.86 -14.89
C GLY A 59 4.95 2.63 -13.38
N LEU A 60 4.05 3.35 -12.69
CA LEU A 60 3.83 3.19 -11.25
C LEU A 60 3.38 1.77 -10.88
N VAL A 61 2.46 1.18 -11.65
CA VAL A 61 2.01 -0.20 -11.45
C VAL A 61 3.15 -1.19 -11.66
N SER A 62 3.96 -1.01 -12.70
CA SER A 62 5.14 -1.86 -12.96
C SER A 62 6.12 -1.83 -11.78
N HIS A 63 6.51 -0.63 -11.34
CA HIS A 63 7.42 -0.46 -10.19
C HIS A 63 6.83 -0.98 -8.88
N SER A 64 5.54 -0.76 -8.64
CA SER A 64 4.86 -1.28 -7.46
C SER A 64 4.79 -2.80 -7.45
N ARG A 65 4.56 -3.43 -8.61
CA ARG A 65 4.57 -4.89 -8.74
C ARG A 65 5.96 -5.47 -8.51
N GLU A 66 7.01 -4.86 -9.07
CA GLU A 66 8.40 -5.26 -8.84
C GLU A 66 8.75 -5.18 -7.35
N GLN A 67 8.53 -4.02 -6.71
CA GLN A 67 8.77 -3.85 -5.28
C GLN A 67 7.90 -4.79 -4.43
N SER A 68 6.68 -5.14 -4.85
CA SER A 68 5.83 -6.09 -4.12
C SER A 68 6.38 -7.52 -4.09
N GLN A 69 7.23 -7.86 -5.06
CA GLN A 69 7.84 -9.18 -5.19
C GLN A 69 9.22 -9.22 -4.51
N ASN A 70 9.97 -8.11 -4.57
CA ASN A 70 11.39 -8.07 -4.19
C ASN A 70 11.67 -7.25 -2.91
N ASN A 71 10.69 -6.56 -2.32
CA ASN A 71 10.90 -5.73 -1.14
C ASN A 71 10.11 -6.25 0.09
N ASP A 72 10.86 -6.63 1.13
CA ASP A 72 10.30 -7.21 2.36
C ASP A 72 9.35 -6.27 3.10
N TYR A 73 9.67 -4.97 3.15
CA TYR A 73 8.82 -3.97 3.81
C TYR A 73 7.49 -3.82 3.09
N LEU A 74 7.51 -3.76 1.75
CA LEU A 74 6.27 -3.63 0.98
C LEU A 74 5.44 -4.92 1.04
N LYS A 75 6.09 -6.10 1.06
CA LYS A 75 5.43 -7.38 1.32
C LYS A 75 4.77 -7.42 2.71
N GLY A 76 5.45 -6.89 3.72
CA GLY A 76 4.97 -6.71 5.07
C GLY A 76 3.74 -5.79 5.14
N PHE A 77 3.81 -4.63 4.47
CA PHE A 77 2.70 -3.68 4.36
C PHE A 77 1.41 -4.33 3.82
N TYR A 78 1.48 -5.05 2.70
CA TYR A 78 0.30 -5.75 2.17
C TYR A 78 -0.23 -6.83 3.12
N SER A 79 0.64 -7.45 3.91
CA SER A 79 0.24 -8.42 4.93
C SER A 79 -0.47 -7.74 6.10
N HIS A 80 -0.02 -6.55 6.51
CA HIS A 80 -0.70 -5.72 7.51
C HIS A 80 -2.08 -5.27 7.03
N LEU A 81 -2.20 -4.82 5.78
CA LEU A 81 -3.50 -4.49 5.16
C LEU A 81 -4.48 -5.66 5.23
N ARG A 82 -4.09 -6.84 4.76
CA ARG A 82 -4.94 -8.04 4.81
C ARG A 82 -5.33 -8.42 6.25
N ARG A 83 -4.41 -8.28 7.21
CA ARG A 83 -4.64 -8.66 8.61
C ARG A 83 -5.52 -7.66 9.36
N ASN A 84 -5.34 -6.37 9.13
CA ASN A 84 -6.02 -5.31 9.87
C ASN A 84 -7.34 -4.89 9.22
N VAL A 85 -7.39 -4.79 7.90
CA VAL A 85 -8.60 -4.37 7.18
C VAL A 85 -9.56 -5.55 7.02
N VAL A 86 -9.12 -6.63 6.36
CA VAL A 86 -10.00 -7.78 6.07
C VAL A 86 -10.11 -8.73 7.26
N GLY A 87 -9.02 -8.93 7.99
CA GLY A 87 -9.00 -9.83 9.15
C GLY A 87 -9.11 -11.32 8.79
N ARG A 88 -9.36 -12.14 9.81
CA ARG A 88 -9.41 -13.61 9.69
C ARG A 88 -10.59 -14.09 8.85
N ASN A 89 -11.78 -13.54 9.10
CA ASN A 89 -13.02 -14.04 8.52
C ASN A 89 -13.54 -13.19 7.34
N GLY A 90 -12.84 -12.09 7.01
CA GLY A 90 -13.38 -11.09 6.09
C GLY A 90 -14.23 -10.04 6.81
N LEU A 91 -14.65 -9.01 6.08
CA LEU A 91 -15.71 -8.11 6.52
C LEU A 91 -17.00 -8.91 6.67
N GLN A 92 -17.59 -8.87 7.86
CA GLN A 92 -18.81 -9.61 8.17
C GLN A 92 -20.05 -8.80 7.80
N ILE A 93 -21.05 -9.50 7.28
CA ILE A 93 -22.34 -8.91 6.95
C ILE A 93 -23.22 -8.85 8.21
N LYS A 94 -23.88 -7.72 8.41
CA LYS A 94 -24.89 -7.54 9.44
C LYS A 94 -26.14 -6.92 8.82
N PRO A 95 -27.12 -7.74 8.40
CA PRO A 95 -28.41 -7.24 7.95
C PRO A 95 -29.13 -6.55 9.11
N VAL A 96 -29.66 -5.35 8.87
CA VAL A 96 -30.31 -4.50 9.88
C VAL A 96 -31.73 -4.11 9.45
N ALA A 97 -32.38 -4.97 8.65
CA ALA A 97 -33.76 -4.75 8.23
C ALA A 97 -34.68 -4.66 9.46
N ARG A 98 -35.60 -3.70 9.41
CA ARG A 98 -36.58 -3.44 10.47
C ARG A 98 -38.00 -3.72 9.99
N LEU A 99 -38.86 -4.13 10.90
CA LEU A 99 -40.29 -4.26 10.69
C LEU A 99 -40.95 -2.86 10.70
N GLY A 100 -42.23 -2.79 10.31
CA GLY A 100 -42.98 -1.52 10.27
C GLY A 100 -43.15 -0.84 11.63
N ASP A 101 -42.94 -1.58 12.73
CA ASP A 101 -42.96 -1.08 14.12
C ASP A 101 -41.59 -0.55 14.59
N GLY A 102 -40.55 -0.61 13.74
CA GLY A 102 -39.19 -0.17 14.04
C GLY A 102 -38.31 -1.23 14.74
N ASN A 103 -38.86 -2.38 15.11
CA ASN A 103 -38.08 -3.48 15.68
C ASN A 103 -37.26 -4.18 14.59
N LEU A 104 -36.14 -4.81 14.99
CA LEU A 104 -35.30 -5.58 14.06
C LEU A 104 -36.04 -6.84 13.60
N ASP A 105 -36.07 -7.06 12.28
CA ASP A 105 -36.63 -8.25 11.65
C ASP A 105 -35.64 -9.42 11.76
N ARG A 106 -35.62 -10.08 12.92
CA ARG A 106 -34.61 -11.10 13.25
C ARG A 106 -34.61 -12.27 12.28
N ASP A 107 -35.79 -12.75 11.90
CA ASP A 107 -35.92 -13.92 11.02
C ASP A 107 -35.42 -13.61 9.61
N SER A 108 -35.82 -12.48 9.04
CA SER A 108 -35.36 -12.08 7.70
C SER A 108 -33.87 -11.75 7.70
N ASN A 109 -33.37 -11.05 8.71
CA ASN A 109 -31.95 -10.74 8.84
C ASN A 109 -31.10 -12.01 8.98
N LYS A 110 -31.59 -13.02 9.71
CA LYS A 110 -30.93 -14.33 9.82
C LYS A 110 -30.88 -15.04 8.47
N LEU A 111 -31.98 -15.08 7.72
CA LEU A 111 -32.02 -15.70 6.39
C LEU A 111 -31.04 -15.03 5.40
N ILE A 112 -30.98 -13.70 5.40
CA ILE A 112 -30.05 -12.94 4.55
C ILE A 112 -28.60 -13.25 4.95
N ARG A 113 -28.29 -13.19 6.25
CA ARG A 113 -26.96 -13.47 6.78
C ARG A 113 -26.51 -14.89 6.41
N ASP A 114 -27.34 -15.88 6.69
CA ASP A 114 -26.99 -17.29 6.47
C ASP A 114 -26.81 -17.59 4.98
N GLY A 115 -27.69 -17.04 4.12
CA GLY A 115 -27.56 -17.13 2.66
C GLY A 115 -26.29 -16.45 2.13
N PHE A 116 -25.94 -15.27 2.67
CA PHE A 116 -24.72 -14.56 2.26
C PHE A 116 -23.46 -15.32 2.68
N LEU A 117 -23.45 -15.88 3.89
CA LEU A 117 -22.35 -16.71 4.37
C LEU A 117 -22.19 -17.99 3.54
N GLU A 118 -23.29 -18.58 3.08
CA GLU A 118 -23.24 -19.72 2.17
C GLU A 118 -22.65 -19.34 0.80
N TRP A 119 -23.14 -18.26 0.19
CA TRP A 119 -22.56 -17.74 -1.06
C TRP A 119 -21.07 -17.40 -0.94
N SER A 120 -20.67 -16.89 0.23
CA SER A 120 -19.29 -16.48 0.53
C SER A 120 -18.29 -17.64 0.63
N ARG A 121 -18.75 -18.89 0.63
CA ARG A 121 -17.87 -20.07 0.73
C ARG A 121 -16.98 -20.22 -0.50
N LYS A 122 -15.83 -20.87 -0.27
CA LYS A 122 -14.86 -21.18 -1.33
C LYS A 122 -15.53 -21.94 -2.47
N GLY A 123 -15.37 -21.41 -3.67
CA GLY A 123 -15.85 -22.05 -4.90
C GLY A 123 -17.24 -21.65 -5.36
N ILE A 124 -17.98 -20.87 -4.57
CA ILE A 124 -19.33 -20.43 -4.92
C ILE A 124 -19.31 -18.99 -5.46
N CYS A 125 -18.71 -18.05 -4.72
CA CYS A 125 -18.79 -16.62 -5.05
C CYS A 125 -18.06 -16.20 -6.33
N THR A 126 -17.05 -16.94 -6.77
CA THR A 126 -16.18 -16.53 -7.88
C THR A 126 -16.26 -17.46 -9.08
N THR A 127 -16.25 -16.92 -10.29
CA THR A 127 -16.33 -17.69 -11.56
C THR A 127 -15.17 -18.68 -11.75
N CYS A 128 -14.01 -18.41 -11.15
CA CYS A 128 -12.86 -19.32 -11.19
C CYS A 128 -12.98 -20.53 -10.24
N GLY A 129 -13.97 -20.54 -9.34
CA GLY A 129 -14.19 -21.63 -8.37
C GLY A 129 -13.10 -21.81 -7.31
N LYS A 130 -12.15 -20.87 -7.17
CA LYS A 130 -10.96 -21.04 -6.30
C LYS A 130 -11.02 -20.32 -4.96
N PHE A 131 -11.79 -19.24 -4.87
CA PHE A 131 -11.69 -18.31 -3.74
C PHE A 131 -12.97 -18.32 -2.89
N SER A 132 -12.80 -18.07 -1.59
CA SER A 132 -13.90 -17.61 -0.74
C SER A 132 -14.08 -16.09 -0.90
N PHE A 133 -15.19 -15.54 -0.39
CA PHE A 133 -15.40 -14.09 -0.44
C PHE A 133 -14.37 -13.34 0.44
N ALA A 134 -13.93 -13.93 1.55
CA ALA A 134 -12.84 -13.37 2.35
C ALA A 134 -11.51 -13.33 1.57
N ASP A 135 -11.21 -14.34 0.74
CA ASP A 135 -10.05 -14.31 -0.15
C ASP A 135 -10.21 -13.26 -1.24
N SER A 136 -11.43 -13.13 -1.77
CA SER A 136 -11.81 -12.10 -2.73
C SER A 136 -11.55 -10.69 -2.20
N GLN A 137 -11.98 -10.41 -0.96
CA GLN A 137 -11.71 -9.14 -0.27
C GLN A 137 -10.20 -8.88 -0.10
N ARG A 138 -9.41 -9.89 0.25
CA ARG A 138 -7.94 -9.76 0.39
C ARG A 138 -7.26 -9.48 -0.94
N ILE A 139 -7.70 -10.15 -2.00
CA ILE A 139 -7.20 -9.93 -3.37
C ILE A 139 -7.55 -8.51 -3.80
N ALA A 140 -8.82 -8.11 -3.63
CA ALA A 140 -9.31 -6.78 -3.96
C ALA A 140 -8.51 -5.68 -3.25
N LEU A 141 -8.34 -5.80 -1.93
CA LEU A 141 -7.56 -4.86 -1.14
C LEU A 141 -6.08 -4.82 -1.56
N THR A 142 -5.46 -5.99 -1.77
CA THR A 142 -4.04 -6.06 -2.16
C THR A 142 -3.83 -5.48 -3.55
N ALA A 143 -4.73 -5.77 -4.50
CA ALA A 143 -4.66 -5.23 -5.85
C ALA A 143 -4.91 -3.72 -5.88
N ALA A 144 -5.90 -3.22 -5.14
CA ALA A 144 -6.12 -1.79 -5.00
C ALA A 144 -4.91 -1.06 -4.38
N ALA A 145 -4.25 -1.67 -3.39
CA ALA A 145 -3.05 -1.09 -2.78
C ALA A 145 -1.81 -1.14 -3.70
N ARG A 146 -1.57 -2.29 -4.33
CA ARG A 146 -0.40 -2.54 -5.18
C ARG A 146 -0.52 -1.85 -6.53
N ASP A 147 -1.64 -2.01 -7.21
CA ASP A 147 -1.84 -1.52 -8.58
C ASP A 147 -2.62 -0.19 -8.60
N GLY A 148 -3.02 0.33 -7.44
CA GLY A 148 -3.89 1.51 -7.32
C GLY A 148 -5.36 1.25 -7.65
N ASN A 149 -5.63 0.11 -8.29
CA ASN A 149 -6.90 -0.22 -8.92
C ASN A 149 -7.19 -1.71 -8.76
N PHE A 150 -8.45 -2.04 -8.53
CA PHE A 150 -8.95 -3.40 -8.65
C PHE A 150 -10.28 -3.40 -9.41
N LEU A 151 -10.41 -4.32 -10.37
CA LEU A 151 -11.60 -4.48 -11.18
C LEU A 151 -12.21 -5.86 -10.93
N ALA A 152 -13.53 -5.92 -10.81
CA ALA A 152 -14.27 -7.17 -10.83
C ALA A 152 -15.52 -7.03 -11.70
N ARG A 153 -15.83 -8.07 -12.49
CA ARG A 153 -17.06 -8.15 -13.26
C ARG A 153 -18.09 -9.02 -12.55
N LYS A 154 -19.32 -8.51 -12.44
CA LYS A 154 -20.49 -9.21 -11.94
C LYS A 154 -21.10 -10.04 -13.06
N TYR A 155 -21.34 -11.31 -12.79
CA TYR A 155 -22.05 -12.23 -13.67
C TYR A 155 -23.36 -12.64 -13.00
N ILE A 156 -24.45 -12.44 -13.73
CA ILE A 156 -25.82 -12.66 -13.26
C ILE A 156 -26.49 -13.66 -14.19
N GLY A 157 -27.08 -14.72 -13.64
CA GLY A 157 -27.73 -15.77 -14.41
C GLY A 157 -27.64 -17.14 -13.72
N PRO A 158 -28.57 -18.07 -14.00
CA PRO A 158 -28.62 -19.39 -13.37
C PRO A 158 -27.38 -20.26 -13.61
N GLU A 159 -26.61 -19.98 -14.66
CA GLU A 159 -25.33 -20.64 -14.96
C GLU A 159 -24.21 -20.26 -13.99
N PHE A 160 -24.36 -19.16 -13.25
CA PHE A 160 -23.37 -18.64 -12.30
C PHE A 160 -23.66 -19.12 -10.87
N GLY A 161 -23.76 -20.44 -10.72
CA GLY A 161 -23.88 -21.13 -9.43
C GLY A 161 -25.27 -21.06 -8.78
N PRO A 162 -25.44 -21.63 -7.57
CA PRO A 162 -26.75 -21.82 -6.93
C PRO A 162 -27.52 -20.53 -6.63
N PHE A 163 -26.80 -19.41 -6.46
CA PHE A 163 -27.36 -18.08 -6.19
C PHE A 163 -27.61 -17.28 -7.49
N GLY A 164 -27.19 -17.82 -8.65
CA GLY A 164 -27.25 -17.12 -9.93
C GLY A 164 -26.39 -15.85 -10.00
N PHE A 165 -25.34 -15.78 -9.18
CA PHE A 165 -24.49 -14.60 -9.02
C PHE A 165 -23.05 -14.99 -8.70
N GLN A 166 -22.11 -14.59 -9.56
CA GLN A 166 -20.68 -14.76 -9.35
C GLN A 166 -19.88 -13.52 -9.75
N ILE A 167 -18.68 -13.40 -9.19
CA ILE A 167 -17.74 -12.35 -9.54
C ILE A 167 -16.49 -12.91 -10.23
N GLN A 168 -16.02 -12.21 -11.25
CA GLN A 168 -14.75 -12.46 -11.90
C GLN A 168 -13.78 -11.33 -11.55
N HIS A 169 -12.61 -11.65 -11.01
CA HIS A 169 -11.54 -10.66 -10.83
C HIS A 169 -10.87 -10.37 -12.17
N LEU A 170 -10.66 -9.09 -12.45
CA LEU A 170 -10.01 -8.60 -13.66
C LEU A 170 -8.73 -7.85 -13.27
N ASP A 171 -7.68 -8.04 -14.05
CA ASP A 171 -6.43 -7.32 -13.86
C ASP A 171 -6.53 -5.92 -14.49
N ILE A 172 -5.91 -4.91 -13.88
CA ILE A 172 -5.89 -3.55 -14.43
C ILE A 172 -5.24 -3.49 -15.82
N THR A 173 -4.33 -4.41 -16.16
CA THR A 173 -3.72 -4.46 -17.49
C THR A 173 -4.70 -4.86 -18.61
N MET A 174 -5.91 -5.31 -18.25
CA MET A 174 -7.00 -5.52 -19.20
C MET A 174 -7.72 -4.22 -19.56
N LEU A 175 -7.66 -3.17 -18.71
CA LEU A 175 -8.23 -1.87 -19.03
C LEU A 175 -7.34 -1.15 -20.05
N ASP A 176 -7.94 -0.56 -21.08
CA ASP A 176 -7.20 0.21 -22.09
C ASP A 176 -6.87 1.62 -21.56
N VAL A 177 -5.90 1.71 -20.65
CA VAL A 177 -5.46 2.97 -19.99
C VAL A 177 -4.96 4.02 -21.00
N GLU A 178 -4.56 3.61 -22.20
CA GLU A 178 -4.09 4.50 -23.27
C GLU A 178 -5.26 5.09 -24.09
N LEU A 179 -6.46 4.49 -24.01
CA LEU A 179 -7.64 4.95 -24.74
C LEU A 179 -8.21 6.22 -24.10
N ASN A 180 -8.03 7.32 -24.82
CA ASN A 180 -8.56 8.63 -24.46
C ASN A 180 -9.24 9.24 -25.68
N LYS A 181 -10.53 9.57 -25.57
CA LYS A 181 -11.33 10.02 -26.72
C LYS A 181 -12.53 10.84 -26.27
N GLU A 182 -12.78 11.97 -26.91
CA GLU A 182 -14.06 12.67 -26.80
C GLU A 182 -15.13 11.94 -27.64
N LEU A 183 -16.33 11.78 -27.06
CA LEU A 183 -17.48 11.16 -27.69
C LEU A 183 -18.60 12.20 -27.87
N ASP A 184 -19.64 11.80 -28.58
CA ASP A 184 -20.81 12.65 -28.81
C ASP A 184 -21.52 13.00 -27.49
N HIS A 185 -22.29 14.10 -27.50
CA HIS A 185 -23.12 14.54 -26.37
C HIS A 185 -22.36 14.81 -25.06
N GLY A 186 -21.07 15.16 -25.14
CA GLY A 186 -20.24 15.47 -23.98
C GLY A 186 -19.81 14.23 -23.19
N HIS A 187 -20.01 13.04 -23.73
CA HIS A 187 -19.37 11.84 -23.21
C HIS A 187 -17.89 11.86 -23.56
N TYR A 188 -17.07 11.18 -22.77
CA TYR A 188 -15.65 11.04 -23.07
C TYR A 188 -15.13 9.71 -22.51
N ILE A 189 -14.00 9.26 -23.05
CA ILE A 189 -13.23 8.13 -22.55
C ILE A 189 -11.93 8.70 -22.00
N LEU A 190 -11.63 8.37 -20.75
CA LEU A 190 -10.39 8.71 -20.06
C LEU A 190 -9.84 7.45 -19.41
N ALA A 191 -8.60 7.10 -19.73
CA ALA A 191 -7.96 5.87 -19.27
C ALA A 191 -8.79 4.59 -19.51
N GLY A 192 -9.49 4.51 -20.65
CA GLY A 192 -10.38 3.37 -20.97
C GLY A 192 -11.70 3.36 -20.22
N VAL A 193 -11.97 4.34 -19.35
CA VAL A 193 -13.27 4.50 -18.66
C VAL A 193 -14.10 5.52 -19.43
N GLU A 194 -15.26 5.09 -19.92
CA GLU A 194 -16.24 5.95 -20.60
C GLU A 194 -17.12 6.63 -19.55
N CYS A 195 -17.10 7.96 -19.52
CA CYS A 195 -17.88 8.79 -18.62
C CYS A 195 -18.91 9.63 -19.40
N ASN A 196 -20.01 9.95 -18.75
CA ASN A 196 -20.97 10.92 -19.26
C ASN A 196 -20.51 12.37 -19.00
N ALA A 197 -21.33 13.35 -19.40
CA ALA A 197 -21.02 14.77 -19.26
C ALA A 197 -20.88 15.30 -17.81
N VAL A 198 -21.11 14.45 -16.79
CA VAL A 198 -20.98 14.79 -15.37
C VAL A 198 -20.02 13.85 -14.63
N ASP A 199 -19.04 13.29 -15.36
CA ASP A 199 -17.96 12.43 -14.85
C ASP A 199 -18.43 11.11 -14.23
N ARG A 200 -19.66 10.67 -14.52
CA ARG A 200 -20.16 9.38 -14.07
C ARG A 200 -19.75 8.27 -15.05
N PRO A 201 -19.09 7.18 -14.59
CA PRO A 201 -18.78 6.04 -15.44
C PRO A 201 -20.03 5.37 -16.02
N VAL A 202 -20.00 5.12 -17.33
CA VAL A 202 -21.07 4.46 -18.11
C VAL A 202 -20.60 3.12 -18.66
N ALA A 203 -19.33 3.01 -19.05
CA ALA A 203 -18.74 1.77 -19.55
C ALA A 203 -17.22 1.71 -19.34
N TYR A 204 -16.68 0.50 -19.42
CA TYR A 204 -15.26 0.22 -19.40
C TYR A 204 -14.85 -0.41 -20.74
N HIS A 205 -13.79 0.11 -21.34
CA HIS A 205 -13.20 -0.40 -22.57
C HIS A 205 -11.99 -1.27 -22.21
N MET A 206 -12.18 -2.58 -22.33
CA MET A 206 -11.20 -3.57 -21.87
C MET A 206 -10.77 -4.48 -23.01
N PHE A 207 -9.56 -5.01 -22.93
CA PHE A 207 -9.13 -6.11 -23.77
C PHE A 207 -9.78 -7.41 -23.29
N LYS A 208 -10.24 -8.24 -24.23
CA LYS A 208 -10.87 -9.53 -23.95
C LYS A 208 -9.97 -10.50 -23.16
N HIS A 209 -8.67 -10.36 -23.32
CA HIS A 209 -7.65 -11.12 -22.61
C HIS A 209 -6.56 -10.18 -22.10
N ASN A 210 -5.77 -10.64 -21.12
CA ASN A 210 -4.69 -9.85 -20.57
C ASN A 210 -3.67 -9.45 -21.65
N ARG A 211 -3.27 -8.17 -21.67
CA ARG A 211 -2.29 -7.59 -22.61
C ARG A 211 -0.98 -8.38 -22.67
N SER A 212 -0.54 -8.96 -21.56
CA SER A 212 0.68 -9.79 -21.48
C SER A 212 0.64 -11.02 -22.39
N TYR A 213 -0.56 -11.54 -22.72
CA TYR A 213 -0.71 -12.72 -23.56
C TYR A 213 -0.61 -12.42 -25.07
N TYR A 214 -0.80 -11.16 -25.49
CA TYR A 214 -0.94 -10.78 -26.90
C TYR A 214 -0.10 -9.56 -27.34
N GLY A 215 0.90 -9.17 -26.54
CA GLY A 215 1.86 -8.12 -26.94
C GLY A 215 1.22 -6.78 -27.30
N GLY A 216 0.12 -6.40 -26.65
CA GLY A 216 -0.57 -5.12 -26.92
C GLY A 216 -1.56 -5.12 -28.09
N ARG A 217 -1.84 -6.27 -28.72
CA ARG A 217 -2.88 -6.41 -29.75
C ARG A 217 -4.01 -7.29 -29.23
N GLY A 218 -5.11 -6.69 -28.78
CA GLY A 218 -6.25 -7.42 -28.25
C GLY A 218 -7.56 -6.93 -28.85
N GLU A 219 -8.50 -7.87 -29.05
CA GLU A 219 -9.90 -7.54 -29.29
C GLU A 219 -10.41 -6.73 -28.08
N ARG A 220 -10.93 -5.53 -28.36
CA ARG A 220 -11.49 -4.64 -27.33
C ARG A 220 -12.99 -4.87 -27.20
N ILE A 221 -13.44 -4.95 -25.96
CA ILE A 221 -14.85 -5.11 -25.59
C ILE A 221 -15.26 -3.92 -24.73
N ARG A 222 -16.48 -3.44 -24.97
CA ARG A 222 -17.12 -2.41 -24.15
C ARG A 222 -18.04 -3.11 -23.15
N ILE A 223 -17.76 -2.96 -21.86
CA ILE A 223 -18.56 -3.55 -20.77
C ILE A 223 -19.32 -2.44 -20.05
N PRO A 224 -20.65 -2.55 -19.85
CA PRO A 224 -21.41 -1.58 -19.06
C PRO A 224 -20.84 -1.39 -17.65
N ALA A 225 -20.82 -0.15 -17.16
CA ALA A 225 -20.30 0.15 -15.82
C ALA A 225 -21.09 -0.54 -14.70
N GLU A 226 -22.38 -0.82 -14.92
CA GLU A 226 -23.21 -1.57 -13.98
C GLU A 226 -22.74 -3.01 -13.77
N GLU A 227 -21.98 -3.60 -14.70
CA GLU A 227 -21.40 -4.94 -14.54
C GLU A 227 -20.03 -4.89 -13.83
N ILE A 228 -19.42 -3.73 -13.67
CA ILE A 228 -18.04 -3.60 -13.18
C ILE A 228 -18.03 -2.97 -11.79
N VAL A 229 -17.32 -3.61 -10.87
CA VAL A 229 -16.89 -3.02 -9.60
C VAL A 229 -15.46 -2.54 -9.77
N HIS A 230 -15.25 -1.23 -9.69
CA HIS A 230 -13.93 -0.61 -9.77
C HIS A 230 -13.58 0.00 -8.42
N LEU A 231 -12.53 -0.52 -7.78
CA LEU A 231 -12.02 -0.04 -6.51
C LEU A 231 -10.74 0.75 -6.72
N TYR A 232 -10.73 1.98 -6.22
CA TYR A 232 -9.57 2.83 -6.03
C TYR A 232 -9.83 3.78 -4.85
N LEU A 233 -8.76 4.35 -4.27
CA LEU A 233 -8.89 5.37 -3.22
C LEU A 233 -9.04 6.77 -3.86
N PRO A 234 -10.10 7.53 -3.53
CA PRO A 234 -10.36 8.83 -4.18
C PRO A 234 -9.68 10.04 -3.50
N PHE A 235 -8.77 9.83 -2.55
CA PHE A 235 -8.40 10.85 -1.53
C PHE A 235 -7.73 12.13 -2.05
N ASP A 236 -7.25 12.19 -3.29
CA ASP A 236 -6.43 13.31 -3.78
C ASP A 236 -7.00 14.06 -4.99
N GLN A 237 -8.17 13.67 -5.51
CA GLN A 237 -8.70 14.22 -6.76
C GLN A 237 -10.23 14.38 -6.76
N THR A 238 -10.72 15.37 -7.50
CA THR A 238 -12.15 15.53 -7.76
C THR A 238 -12.55 14.56 -8.87
N ALA A 239 -13.46 13.63 -8.57
CA ALA A 239 -13.99 12.64 -9.52
C ALA A 239 -12.92 11.87 -10.34
N PRO A 240 -11.93 11.23 -9.67
CA PRO A 240 -10.96 10.40 -10.39
C PRO A 240 -11.67 9.20 -11.04
N VAL A 241 -11.20 8.80 -12.22
CA VAL A 241 -11.71 7.58 -12.89
C VAL A 241 -10.81 6.36 -12.69
N ILE A 242 -9.57 6.57 -12.22
CA ILE A 242 -8.60 5.55 -11.84
C ILE A 242 -7.84 6.00 -10.58
N GLY A 243 -7.26 5.05 -9.85
CA GLY A 243 -6.32 5.29 -8.76
C GLY A 243 -4.86 5.10 -9.15
N VAL A 244 -3.96 5.44 -8.22
CA VAL A 244 -2.52 5.18 -8.30
C VAL A 244 -2.10 4.25 -7.15
N PRO A 245 -1.03 3.43 -7.31
CA PRO A 245 -0.52 2.59 -6.24
C PRO A 245 -0.33 3.36 -4.93
N TRP A 246 -0.74 2.78 -3.80
CA TRP A 246 -0.70 3.49 -2.52
C TRP A 246 0.73 3.81 -2.08
N ALA A 247 1.68 2.99 -2.53
CA ALA A 247 3.10 3.19 -2.28
C ALA A 247 3.80 4.18 -3.22
N HIS A 248 3.09 4.86 -4.14
CA HIS A 248 3.69 5.65 -5.23
C HIS A 248 4.78 6.66 -4.76
N THR A 249 4.62 7.30 -3.59
CA THR A 249 5.62 8.20 -3.01
C THR A 249 6.80 7.48 -2.36
N ALA A 250 6.61 6.24 -1.90
CA ALA A 250 7.59 5.42 -1.22
C ALA A 250 8.44 4.56 -2.17
N LEU A 251 7.94 4.20 -3.36
CA LEU A 251 8.60 3.30 -4.31
C LEU A 251 10.05 3.68 -4.60
N ARG A 252 10.30 4.96 -4.91
CA ARG A 252 11.65 5.45 -5.21
C ARG A 252 12.57 5.35 -4.00
N ARG A 253 12.04 5.61 -2.80
CA ARG A 253 12.81 5.54 -1.55
C ARG A 253 13.18 4.10 -1.21
N LEU A 254 12.24 3.16 -1.42
CA LEU A 254 12.48 1.72 -1.27
C LEU A 254 13.56 1.22 -2.24
N ALA A 255 13.48 1.61 -3.51
CA ALA A 255 14.50 1.23 -4.50
C ALA A 255 15.90 1.76 -4.13
N GLN A 256 16.00 3.03 -3.71
CA GLN A 256 17.26 3.62 -3.27
C GLN A 256 17.83 2.94 -2.02
N MET A 257 16.96 2.51 -1.10
CA MET A 257 17.36 1.78 0.10
C MET A 257 17.95 0.41 -0.26
N ASN A 258 17.29 -0.36 -1.13
CA ASN A 258 17.82 -1.65 -1.62
C ASN A 258 19.19 -1.46 -2.30
N SER A 259 19.31 -0.48 -3.21
CA SER A 259 20.60 -0.21 -3.86
C SER A 259 21.71 0.20 -2.87
N PHE A 260 21.36 0.89 -1.79
CA PHE A 260 22.31 1.24 -0.74
C PHE A 260 22.71 0.02 0.09
N GLU A 261 21.76 -0.87 0.41
CA GLU A 261 22.04 -2.14 1.10
C GLU A 261 22.98 -3.02 0.29
N ASP A 262 22.72 -3.19 -1.01
CA ASP A 262 23.58 -3.95 -1.93
C ASP A 262 24.98 -3.35 -2.02
N ALA A 263 25.09 -2.02 -2.15
CA ALA A 263 26.38 -1.34 -2.22
C ALA A 263 27.16 -1.43 -0.90
N ALA A 264 26.49 -1.34 0.24
CA ALA A 264 27.10 -1.49 1.56
C ALA A 264 27.57 -2.94 1.79
N LEU A 265 26.78 -3.93 1.37
CA LEU A 265 27.17 -5.34 1.42
C LEU A 265 28.38 -5.60 0.51
N ALA A 266 28.34 -5.13 -0.74
CA ALA A 266 29.46 -5.26 -1.67
C ALA A 266 30.73 -4.61 -1.10
N ASN A 267 30.64 -3.41 -0.54
CA ASN A 267 31.76 -2.76 0.14
C ASN A 267 32.24 -3.54 1.35
N ALA A 268 31.36 -4.16 2.14
CA ALA A 268 31.77 -4.99 3.26
C ALA A 268 32.52 -6.25 2.79
N VAL A 269 32.09 -6.86 1.69
CA VAL A 269 32.78 -7.99 1.05
C VAL A 269 34.14 -7.55 0.49
N TYR A 270 34.18 -6.45 -0.27
CA TYR A 270 35.41 -5.89 -0.82
C TYR A 270 36.39 -5.38 0.25
N GLY A 271 35.90 -4.86 1.38
CA GLY A 271 36.76 -4.46 2.49
C GLY A 271 37.29 -5.65 3.29
N ALA A 272 36.54 -6.77 3.31
CA ALA A 272 37.01 -8.03 3.88
C ALA A 272 38.06 -8.71 2.98
N GLN A 273 37.95 -8.53 1.66
CA GLN A 273 38.96 -8.92 0.68
C GLN A 273 40.09 -7.90 0.69
N LYS A 274 41.28 -8.25 1.19
CA LYS A 274 42.42 -7.35 1.07
C LYS A 274 42.83 -7.26 -0.40
N MET A 275 42.54 -6.12 -1.02
CA MET A 275 42.90 -5.81 -2.39
C MET A 275 44.12 -4.91 -2.45
N GLY A 276 44.86 -4.98 -3.54
CA GLY A 276 45.95 -4.05 -3.83
C GLY A 276 46.45 -4.20 -5.25
N PHE A 277 47.31 -3.28 -5.64
CA PHE A 277 47.94 -3.26 -6.95
C PHE A 277 49.41 -3.56 -6.81
N TYR A 278 49.93 -4.44 -7.67
CA TYR A 278 51.36 -4.57 -7.86
C TYR A 278 51.86 -3.40 -8.71
N THR A 279 52.80 -2.65 -8.17
CA THR A 279 53.46 -1.54 -8.86
C THR A 279 54.92 -1.89 -9.10
N ARG A 280 55.39 -1.74 -10.35
CA ARG A 280 56.80 -1.97 -10.69
C ARG A 280 57.63 -0.75 -10.31
N SER A 281 58.71 -0.96 -9.57
CA SER A 281 59.70 0.06 -9.27
C SER A 281 60.45 0.49 -10.54
N ALA A 282 60.89 1.73 -10.60
CA ALA A 282 61.69 2.26 -11.72
C ALA A 282 63.06 1.55 -11.88
N ASP A 283 63.52 0.83 -10.85
CA ASP A 283 64.79 0.10 -10.81
C ASP A 283 64.63 -1.40 -11.15
N ALA A 284 63.46 -1.85 -11.61
CA ALA A 284 63.21 -3.26 -11.94
C ALA A 284 63.81 -3.65 -13.30
N ASP A 285 64.49 -4.80 -13.35
CA ASP A 285 65.12 -5.33 -14.57
C ASP A 285 64.04 -5.65 -15.63
N PRO A 286 64.12 -5.14 -16.88
CA PRO A 286 63.10 -5.33 -17.91
C PRO A 286 62.70 -6.79 -18.16
N ASP A 287 63.61 -7.74 -17.93
CA ASP A 287 63.46 -9.16 -18.25
C ASP A 287 62.90 -10.03 -17.08
N GLU A 288 62.77 -9.47 -15.88
CA GLU A 288 62.15 -10.16 -14.72
C GLU A 288 60.63 -9.89 -14.70
N GLU A 289 59.87 -10.79 -15.33
CA GLU A 289 58.41 -10.83 -15.26
C GLU A 289 57.95 -11.76 -14.13
N LEU A 290 56.86 -11.41 -13.45
CA LEU A 290 56.26 -12.20 -12.38
C LEU A 290 55.83 -13.58 -12.91
N GLY A 291 56.59 -14.62 -12.55
CA GLY A 291 56.20 -16.04 -12.50
C GLY A 291 55.51 -16.64 -13.73
N GLY A 292 56.29 -17.25 -14.64
CA GLY A 292 55.78 -18.19 -15.65
C GLY A 292 55.27 -19.49 -15.02
N GLY A 293 54.03 -19.49 -14.52
CA GLY A 293 53.30 -20.70 -14.16
C GLY A 293 53.06 -21.55 -15.41
N GLN A 294 53.64 -22.76 -15.45
CA GLN A 294 53.36 -23.75 -16.49
C GLN A 294 51.85 -24.05 -16.53
N ALA A 295 51.19 -23.64 -17.61
CA ALA A 295 49.87 -24.11 -17.96
C ALA A 295 49.94 -25.63 -18.21
N ALA A 296 49.52 -26.42 -17.23
CA ALA A 296 49.15 -27.81 -17.45
C ALA A 296 47.90 -27.81 -18.33
N GLY A 297 48.05 -28.22 -19.59
CA GLY A 297 46.97 -28.27 -20.55
C GLY A 297 45.82 -29.16 -20.07
N THR A 298 44.62 -28.62 -20.09
CA THR A 298 43.39 -29.42 -20.15
C THR A 298 42.55 -28.90 -21.31
N ASN A 299 42.44 -29.72 -22.35
CA ASN A 299 41.56 -29.51 -23.50
C ASN A 299 40.10 -29.38 -23.05
N GLY A 300 39.39 -28.40 -23.61
CA GLY A 300 37.94 -28.28 -23.52
C GLY A 300 37.45 -27.15 -24.43
N GLU A 301 37.05 -27.53 -25.63
CA GLU A 301 36.56 -26.68 -26.73
C GLU A 301 35.37 -25.79 -26.32
N ALA A 302 35.39 -24.52 -26.74
CA ALA A 302 34.19 -23.72 -26.98
C ALA A 302 34.49 -22.67 -28.06
N GLU A 303 33.81 -22.82 -29.19
CA GLU A 303 33.83 -21.94 -30.36
C GLU A 303 33.19 -20.58 -30.08
N ASP A 304 33.79 -19.56 -30.68
CA ASP A 304 33.24 -18.34 -31.28
C ASP A 304 32.26 -17.44 -30.49
N VAL A 305 32.77 -16.30 -30.01
CA VAL A 305 32.03 -15.02 -30.03
C VAL A 305 32.99 -13.90 -30.46
N GLU A 306 32.55 -13.16 -31.48
CA GLU A 306 33.25 -12.10 -32.21
C GLU A 306 33.51 -10.83 -31.37
N GLU A 307 34.75 -10.34 -31.49
CA GLU A 307 35.28 -8.97 -31.42
C GLU A 307 34.51 -7.87 -30.66
N GLU A 308 34.99 -7.53 -29.45
CA GLU A 308 35.02 -6.15 -28.94
C GLU A 308 36.47 -5.75 -28.67
N GLU A 309 36.96 -4.69 -29.32
CA GLU A 309 38.31 -4.10 -29.26
C GLU A 309 39.15 -4.47 -28.02
N PHE A 310 40.01 -5.50 -28.16
CA PHE A 310 41.00 -5.89 -27.16
C PHE A 310 42.21 -4.94 -27.24
N PHE A 311 42.59 -4.35 -26.11
CA PHE A 311 43.99 -4.01 -25.85
C PHE A 311 44.89 -5.21 -26.23
N ASP A 312 46.07 -4.96 -26.79
CA ASP A 312 47.06 -6.02 -27.09
C ASP A 312 47.16 -6.98 -25.89
N GLU A 313 47.14 -8.29 -26.16
CA GLU A 313 47.06 -9.35 -25.14
C GLU A 313 48.20 -9.28 -24.10
N GLN A 314 49.27 -8.53 -24.41
CA GLN A 314 50.43 -8.25 -23.57
C GLN A 314 50.26 -7.08 -22.58
N GLU A 315 49.22 -6.25 -22.70
CA GLU A 315 49.01 -5.06 -21.84
C GLU A 315 47.86 -5.22 -20.83
N ARG A 316 47.24 -6.39 -20.73
CA ARG A 316 46.20 -6.63 -19.73
C ARG A 316 46.84 -6.67 -18.33
N PRO A 317 46.43 -5.82 -17.37
CA PRO A 317 46.82 -6.01 -15.98
C PRO A 317 46.35 -7.41 -15.56
N ARG A 318 47.29 -8.29 -15.17
CA ARG A 318 46.98 -9.62 -14.65
C ARG A 318 46.04 -9.47 -13.46
N LEU A 319 44.81 -9.94 -13.63
CA LEU A 319 43.83 -10.07 -12.57
C LEU A 319 44.04 -11.44 -11.93
N GLU A 320 44.77 -11.48 -10.82
CA GLU A 320 44.84 -12.69 -10.00
C GLU A 320 43.75 -12.63 -8.93
N GLU A 321 42.99 -13.72 -8.81
CA GLU A 321 42.03 -13.88 -7.73
C GLU A 321 42.79 -14.09 -6.42
N MET A 322 42.93 -13.04 -5.61
CA MET A 322 43.53 -13.17 -4.28
C MET A 322 42.56 -13.94 -3.36
N GLU A 323 42.87 -15.20 -3.07
CA GLU A 323 42.17 -15.97 -2.04
C GLU A 323 42.49 -15.42 -0.64
N ALA A 324 41.46 -15.34 0.20
CA ALA A 324 41.58 -14.82 1.55
C ALA A 324 42.57 -15.64 2.39
N GLY A 325 43.69 -15.02 2.80
CA GLY A 325 44.68 -15.61 3.71
C GLY A 325 45.94 -16.16 3.04
N VAL A 326 46.11 -16.01 1.73
CA VAL A 326 47.35 -16.33 1.03
C VAL A 326 48.29 -15.12 1.08
N LEU A 327 49.51 -15.30 1.62
CA LEU A 327 50.61 -14.36 1.45
C LEU A 327 51.54 -14.89 0.36
N GLU A 328 51.66 -14.15 -0.74
CA GLU A 328 52.65 -14.43 -1.78
C GLU A 328 53.95 -13.65 -1.53
N GLU A 329 55.07 -14.27 -1.89
CA GLU A 329 56.38 -13.62 -1.86
C GLU A 329 56.55 -12.79 -3.14
N LEU A 330 56.82 -11.50 -2.99
CA LEU A 330 56.95 -10.57 -4.12
C LEU A 330 58.33 -10.70 -4.77
N PRO A 331 58.42 -10.81 -6.11
CA PRO A 331 59.69 -10.74 -6.83
C PRO A 331 60.38 -9.38 -6.65
N GLN A 332 61.70 -9.38 -6.89
CA GLN A 332 62.53 -8.19 -6.73
C GLN A 332 62.07 -7.07 -7.69
N GLY A 333 61.88 -5.86 -7.17
CA GLY A 333 61.44 -4.70 -7.95
C GLY A 333 59.93 -4.49 -8.05
N TYR A 334 59.10 -5.33 -7.44
CA TYR A 334 57.65 -5.12 -7.30
C TYR A 334 57.28 -4.64 -5.89
N ASP A 335 56.41 -3.62 -5.81
CA ASP A 335 55.86 -3.08 -4.56
C ASP A 335 54.34 -3.26 -4.52
N PHE A 336 53.80 -3.71 -3.39
CA PHE A 336 52.36 -3.91 -3.21
C PHE A 336 51.72 -2.66 -2.63
N LYS A 337 50.82 -2.05 -3.41
CA LYS A 337 50.06 -0.88 -3.00
C LYS A 337 48.65 -1.30 -2.58
N ALA A 338 48.43 -1.40 -1.27
CA ALA A 338 47.13 -1.75 -0.73
C ALA A 338 46.04 -0.76 -1.18
N PHE A 339 44.91 -1.30 -1.63
CA PHE A 339 43.68 -0.58 -1.93
C PHE A 339 42.62 -1.04 -0.94
N ASP A 340 42.41 -0.25 0.11
CA ASP A 340 41.43 -0.53 1.16
C ASP A 340 40.28 0.49 1.06
N PRO A 341 39.19 0.17 0.33
CA PRO A 341 38.03 1.04 0.25
C PRO A 341 37.37 1.13 1.63
N ALA A 342 37.66 2.20 2.35
CA ALA A 342 37.10 2.45 3.67
C ALA A 342 35.62 2.85 3.55
N TYR A 343 34.71 1.89 3.65
CA TYR A 343 33.30 2.19 3.94
C TYR A 343 33.16 2.58 5.43
N PRO A 344 32.47 3.69 5.77
CA PRO A 344 32.26 4.06 7.16
C PRO A 344 31.46 2.98 7.89
N SER A 345 32.10 2.27 8.81
CA SER A 345 31.45 1.25 9.64
C SER A 345 30.39 1.92 10.53
N GLY A 346 29.13 1.50 10.40
CA GLY A 346 28.04 1.87 11.32
C GLY A 346 27.02 2.91 10.82
N GLU A 347 27.20 3.50 9.64
CA GLU A 347 26.24 4.50 9.09
C GLU A 347 25.04 3.88 8.37
N MET A 348 25.06 2.56 8.15
CA MET A 348 24.00 1.83 7.45
C MET A 348 22.68 1.87 8.21
N GLU A 349 22.69 1.55 9.50
CA GLU A 349 21.48 1.51 10.32
C GLU A 349 20.81 2.90 10.45
N PRO A 350 21.53 4.00 10.80
CA PRO A 350 20.94 5.35 10.83
C PRO A 350 20.28 5.74 9.51
N PHE A 351 20.93 5.41 8.38
CA PHE A 351 20.41 5.72 7.05
C PHE A 351 19.13 4.94 6.73
N ILE A 352 19.16 3.61 6.89
CA ILE A 352 17.98 2.75 6.68
C ILE A 352 16.83 3.20 7.58
N LYS A 353 17.11 3.54 8.85
CA LYS A 353 16.11 4.01 9.81
C LYS A 353 15.42 5.30 9.35
N ILE A 354 16.17 6.28 8.85
CA ILE A 354 15.60 7.53 8.31
C ILE A 354 14.78 7.26 7.05
N MET A 355 15.30 6.43 6.14
CA MET A 355 14.62 6.08 4.90
C MET A 355 13.29 5.36 5.18
N LEU A 356 13.31 4.35 6.05
CA LEU A 356 12.14 3.57 6.40
C LEU A 356 11.10 4.40 7.14
N ARG A 357 11.49 5.33 8.03
CA ARG A 357 10.55 6.30 8.63
C ARG A 357 9.85 7.15 7.57
N GLY A 358 10.58 7.57 6.54
CA GLY A 358 10.00 8.29 5.40
C GLY A 358 9.03 7.42 4.58
N VAL A 359 9.33 6.12 4.41
CA VAL A 359 8.42 5.16 3.77
C VAL A 359 7.14 5.00 4.59
N CYS A 360 7.27 4.80 5.91
CA CYS A 360 6.16 4.66 6.85
C CYS A 360 5.22 5.87 6.79
N ALA A 361 5.76 7.09 6.74
CA ALA A 361 4.98 8.31 6.60
C ALA A 361 4.23 8.41 5.26
N GLY A 362 4.78 7.84 4.18
CA GLY A 362 4.12 7.80 2.86
C GLY A 362 3.06 6.69 2.74
N LEU A 363 3.20 5.60 3.52
CA LEU A 363 2.25 4.49 3.55
C LEU A 363 1.19 4.62 4.65
N ASP A 364 1.31 5.63 5.51
CA ASP A 364 0.45 5.88 6.66
C ASP A 364 0.43 4.71 7.67
N VAL A 365 1.61 4.21 8.02
CA VAL A 365 1.81 3.09 8.97
C VAL A 365 2.81 3.47 10.04
N ALA A 366 2.62 2.98 11.27
CA ALA A 366 3.58 3.16 12.34
C ALA A 366 4.92 2.47 12.02
N TYR A 367 6.03 3.17 12.27
CA TYR A 367 7.38 2.64 12.04
C TYR A 367 7.59 1.29 12.72
N SER A 368 7.24 1.19 14.00
CA SER A 368 7.39 -0.05 14.78
C SER A 368 6.65 -1.25 14.20
N SER A 369 5.51 -1.02 13.55
CA SER A 369 4.69 -2.08 12.94
C SER A 369 5.29 -2.56 11.63
N LEU A 370 5.84 -1.67 10.80
CA LEU A 370 6.40 -2.01 9.50
C LEU A 370 7.83 -2.53 9.58
N SER A 371 8.67 -1.91 10.41
CA SER A 371 10.09 -2.26 10.57
C SER A 371 10.33 -3.40 11.56
N SER A 372 9.32 -3.77 12.36
CA SER A 372 9.48 -4.67 13.50
C SER A 372 10.52 -4.19 14.54
N ASP A 373 10.82 -2.89 14.58
CA ASP A 373 11.73 -2.27 15.55
C ASP A 373 10.94 -1.68 16.74
N LEU A 374 11.22 -2.20 17.94
CA LEU A 374 10.66 -1.74 19.21
C LEU A 374 11.72 -1.21 20.19
N GLU A 375 12.97 -1.04 19.76
CA GLU A 375 14.12 -0.75 20.64
C GLU A 375 13.93 0.53 21.47
N LYS A 376 13.38 1.59 20.87
CA LYS A 376 13.17 2.91 21.51
C LYS A 376 11.70 3.21 21.81
N ALA A 377 10.84 2.21 21.73
CA ALA A 377 9.40 2.40 21.89
C ALA A 377 8.99 2.21 23.36
N ASN A 378 8.44 3.25 23.98
CA ASN A 378 7.81 3.14 25.30
C ASN A 378 6.32 2.81 25.16
N PHE A 379 5.69 2.33 26.24
CA PHE A 379 4.28 1.92 26.24
C PHE A 379 3.34 3.00 25.70
N SER A 380 3.52 4.26 26.13
CA SER A 380 2.68 5.38 25.71
C SER A 380 2.84 5.69 24.22
N SER A 381 4.06 5.65 23.69
CA SER A 381 4.35 5.89 22.28
C SER A 381 3.81 4.78 21.37
N LEU A 382 3.87 3.51 21.82
CA LEU A 382 3.25 2.39 21.09
C LEU A 382 1.73 2.50 21.09
N ARG A 383 1.12 2.88 22.21
CA ARG A 383 -0.33 3.07 22.29
C ARG A 383 -0.80 4.20 21.37
N ALA A 384 -0.08 5.32 21.32
CA ALA A 384 -0.39 6.43 20.42
C ALA A 384 -0.24 6.03 18.95
N GLY A 385 0.91 5.48 18.57
CA GLY A 385 1.19 5.10 17.18
C GLY A 385 0.27 3.99 16.65
N LEU A 386 0.00 2.95 17.46
CA LEU A 386 -0.96 1.91 17.09
C LEU A 386 -2.41 2.43 17.07
N GLY A 387 -2.71 3.48 17.84
CA GLY A 387 -4.03 4.12 17.83
C GLY A 387 -4.32 4.76 16.47
N GLU A 388 -3.43 5.64 16.01
CA GLU A 388 -3.52 6.29 14.69
C GLU A 388 -3.58 5.25 13.57
N GLU A 389 -2.71 4.23 13.62
CA GLU A 389 -2.69 3.15 12.63
C GLU A 389 -4.04 2.39 12.57
N ARG A 390 -4.64 2.11 13.73
CA ARG A 390 -5.95 1.40 13.81
C ARG A 390 -7.11 2.24 13.31
N GLU A 391 -7.12 3.54 13.59
CA GLU A 391 -8.14 4.45 13.03
C GLU A 391 -8.08 4.43 11.50
N GLN A 392 -6.87 4.51 10.93
CA GLN A 392 -6.70 4.43 9.48
C GLN A 392 -7.13 3.08 8.91
N TRP A 393 -6.85 1.98 9.60
CA TRP A 393 -7.39 0.67 9.22
C TRP A 393 -8.92 0.63 9.25
N GLY A 394 -9.55 1.31 10.20
CA GLY A 394 -11.01 1.48 10.25
C GLY A 394 -11.57 2.25 9.05
N VAL A 395 -10.88 3.32 8.62
CA VAL A 395 -11.25 4.07 7.39
C VAL A 395 -11.20 3.15 6.17
N LEU A 396 -10.13 2.36 6.03
CA LEU A 396 -10.01 1.40 4.92
C LEU A 396 -11.04 0.26 5.00
N GLN A 397 -11.44 -0.16 6.21
CA GLN A 397 -12.53 -1.12 6.40
C GLN A 397 -13.85 -0.57 5.87
N GLY A 398 -14.19 0.68 6.23
CA GLY A 398 -15.37 1.37 5.74
C GLY A 398 -15.36 1.52 4.22
N TRP A 399 -14.24 1.99 3.66
CA TRP A 399 -14.08 2.11 2.21
C TRP A 399 -14.27 0.76 1.48
N LEU A 400 -13.64 -0.32 1.96
CA LEU A 400 -13.79 -1.64 1.35
C LEU A 400 -15.21 -2.21 1.54
N ALA A 401 -15.83 -1.96 2.70
CA ALA A 401 -17.21 -2.32 2.95
C ALA A 401 -18.16 -1.66 1.96
N ASP A 402 -18.08 -0.34 1.80
CA ASP A 402 -19.01 0.42 0.97
C ASP A 402 -18.77 0.17 -0.52
N HIS A 403 -17.53 0.32 -0.97
CA HIS A 403 -17.20 0.29 -2.40
C HIS A 403 -17.15 -1.12 -2.97
N TYR A 404 -16.81 -2.14 -2.18
CA TYR A 404 -16.72 -3.52 -2.66
C TYR A 404 -17.88 -4.38 -2.19
N CYS A 405 -18.12 -4.46 -0.88
CA CYS A 405 -19.16 -5.36 -0.36
C CYS A 405 -20.56 -4.79 -0.62
N GLY A 406 -20.75 -3.49 -0.41
CA GLY A 406 -21.98 -2.74 -0.64
C GLY A 406 -22.35 -2.64 -2.12
N SER A 407 -21.37 -2.61 -3.04
CA SER A 407 -21.66 -2.59 -4.48
C SER A 407 -22.07 -3.96 -5.04
N LEU A 408 -21.68 -5.05 -4.39
CA LEU A 408 -22.06 -6.42 -4.76
C LEU A 408 -23.37 -6.87 -4.12
N PHE A 409 -23.65 -6.38 -2.91
CA PHE A 409 -24.75 -6.91 -2.08
C PHE A 409 -26.15 -6.75 -2.68
N PRO A 410 -26.57 -5.59 -3.24
CA PRO A 410 -27.91 -5.46 -3.82
C PRO A 410 -28.17 -6.43 -4.98
N ASP A 411 -27.19 -6.61 -5.86
CA ASP A 411 -27.30 -7.54 -6.99
C ASP A 411 -27.29 -8.99 -6.51
N TRP A 412 -26.44 -9.31 -5.53
CA TRP A 412 -26.45 -10.62 -4.88
C TRP A 412 -27.80 -10.91 -4.24
N LEU A 413 -28.35 -9.98 -3.44
CA LEU A 413 -29.59 -10.19 -2.69
C LEU A 413 -30.76 -10.40 -3.66
N ARG A 414 -30.85 -9.56 -4.70
CA ARG A 414 -31.84 -9.72 -5.76
C ARG A 414 -31.79 -11.11 -6.38
N MET A 415 -30.59 -11.59 -6.72
CA MET A 415 -30.41 -12.91 -7.33
C MET A 415 -30.61 -14.06 -6.36
N ALA A 416 -30.20 -13.92 -5.10
CA ALA A 416 -30.43 -14.90 -4.05
C ALA A 416 -31.93 -15.11 -3.76
N MET A 417 -32.72 -14.03 -3.85
CA MET A 417 -34.18 -14.11 -3.73
C MET A 417 -34.82 -14.73 -4.98
N LEU A 418 -34.38 -14.34 -6.18
CA LEU A 418 -34.90 -14.89 -7.44
C LEU A 418 -34.58 -16.38 -7.63
N SER A 419 -33.40 -16.83 -7.17
CA SER A 419 -33.00 -18.25 -7.19
C SER A 419 -33.64 -19.07 -6.07
N GLY A 420 -34.32 -18.44 -5.12
CA GLY A 420 -34.99 -19.11 -4.00
C GLY A 420 -34.05 -19.58 -2.88
N GLN A 421 -32.77 -19.20 -2.92
CA GLN A 421 -31.81 -19.45 -1.85
C GLN A 421 -32.14 -18.62 -0.60
N VAL A 422 -32.60 -17.38 -0.79
CA VAL A 422 -33.11 -16.52 0.28
C VAL A 422 -34.61 -16.33 0.06
N ARG A 423 -35.42 -17.05 0.85
CA ARG A 423 -36.88 -17.06 0.69
C ARG A 423 -37.53 -15.88 1.41
N LEU A 424 -37.46 -14.71 0.77
CA LEU A 424 -38.06 -13.46 1.24
C LEU A 424 -38.97 -12.84 0.17
N PRO A 425 -39.97 -12.04 0.55
CA PRO A 425 -40.86 -11.39 -0.40
C PRO A 425 -40.12 -10.30 -1.20
N MET A 426 -40.13 -10.41 -2.53
CA MET A 426 -39.50 -9.44 -3.44
C MET A 426 -40.10 -8.02 -3.36
N THR A 427 -41.31 -7.88 -2.83
CA THR A 427 -41.97 -6.57 -2.63
C THR A 427 -41.21 -5.66 -1.66
N ASP A 428 -40.45 -6.25 -0.74
CA ASP A 428 -39.77 -5.54 0.34
C ASP A 428 -38.25 -5.48 0.11
N LEU A 429 -37.77 -5.67 -1.12
CA LEU A 429 -36.33 -5.74 -1.43
C LEU A 429 -35.53 -4.57 -0.84
N SER A 430 -36.02 -3.33 -1.00
CA SER A 430 -35.36 -2.13 -0.49
C SER A 430 -35.20 -2.11 1.04
N ARG A 431 -36.12 -2.77 1.77
CA ARG A 431 -36.04 -2.93 3.24
C ARG A 431 -34.92 -3.88 3.64
N PHE A 432 -34.69 -4.91 2.84
CA PHE A 432 -33.68 -5.94 3.06
C PHE A 432 -32.28 -5.53 2.57
N GLU A 433 -32.18 -4.49 1.73
CA GLU A 433 -30.91 -3.89 1.32
C GLU A 433 -30.21 -3.14 2.48
N ALA A 434 -30.90 -2.87 3.59
CA ALA A 434 -30.33 -2.25 4.78
C ALA A 434 -29.34 -3.19 5.48
N VAL A 435 -28.05 -2.97 5.23
CA VAL A 435 -26.95 -3.79 5.73
C VAL A 435 -25.82 -2.93 6.30
N GLU A 436 -25.25 -3.38 7.40
CA GLU A 436 -24.01 -2.87 7.97
C GLU A 436 -22.90 -3.90 7.75
N TRP A 437 -21.67 -3.43 7.55
CA TRP A 437 -20.49 -4.28 7.47
C TRP A 437 -19.63 -4.09 8.70
N THR A 438 -19.23 -5.20 9.31
CA THR A 438 -18.38 -5.16 10.50
C THR A 438 -17.00 -5.70 10.17
N GLY A 439 -16.00 -4.85 10.38
CA GLY A 439 -14.59 -5.20 10.23
C GLY A 439 -14.03 -5.91 11.45
N ARG A 440 -12.73 -6.20 11.38
CA ARG A 440 -11.98 -6.71 12.53
C ARG A 440 -11.87 -5.61 13.59
N GLY A 441 -12.24 -5.93 14.82
CA GLY A 441 -11.88 -5.12 15.99
C GLY A 441 -10.47 -5.42 16.50
N TRP A 442 -9.93 -4.49 17.27
CA TRP A 442 -8.60 -4.61 17.87
C TRP A 442 -8.69 -4.80 19.38
N GLN A 443 -7.84 -5.68 19.91
CA GLN A 443 -7.69 -5.80 21.35
C GLN A 443 -6.98 -4.56 21.90
N SER A 444 -7.43 -4.13 23.08
CA SER A 444 -6.73 -3.10 23.83
C SER A 444 -5.32 -3.54 24.18
N VAL A 445 -4.38 -2.60 24.15
CA VAL A 445 -3.00 -2.81 24.62
C VAL A 445 -2.98 -3.06 26.14
N ASN A 446 -3.92 -2.46 26.89
CA ASN A 446 -4.11 -2.72 28.32
C ASN A 446 -5.61 -3.02 28.59
N PRO A 447 -6.02 -4.29 28.46
CA PRO A 447 -7.43 -4.68 28.59
C PRO A 447 -8.05 -4.35 29.95
N LYS A 448 -7.25 -4.30 31.02
CA LYS A 448 -7.74 -4.06 32.38
C LYS A 448 -8.19 -2.62 32.56
N ASP A 449 -7.33 -1.67 32.20
CA ASP A 449 -7.63 -0.23 32.38
C ASP A 449 -8.72 0.22 31.41
N ASP A 450 -8.71 -0.29 30.17
CA ASP A 450 -9.76 0.04 29.21
C ASP A 450 -11.11 -0.61 29.59
N ALA A 451 -11.13 -1.78 30.22
CA ALA A 451 -12.36 -2.37 30.76
C ALA A 451 -12.91 -1.55 31.94
N ALA A 452 -12.04 -1.06 32.83
CA ALA A 452 -12.44 -0.16 33.91
C ALA A 452 -12.99 1.16 33.36
N ALA A 453 -12.34 1.74 32.35
CA ALA A 453 -12.81 2.94 31.66
C ALA A 453 -14.17 2.70 30.97
N ASN A 454 -14.33 1.59 30.25
CA ASN A 454 -15.59 1.24 29.61
C ASN A 454 -16.72 1.04 30.63
N ARG A 455 -16.45 0.43 31.79
CA ARG A 455 -17.42 0.32 32.88
C ARG A 455 -17.87 1.71 33.36
N THR A 456 -16.92 2.59 33.67
CA THR A 456 -17.22 3.96 34.09
C THR A 456 -18.00 4.73 33.01
N ASN A 457 -17.63 4.57 31.74
CA ASN A 457 -18.30 5.22 30.61
C ASN A 457 -19.73 4.71 30.37
N MET A 458 -19.99 3.43 30.64
CA MET A 458 -21.34 2.87 30.60
C MET A 458 -22.17 3.34 31.80
N GLU A 459 -21.58 3.37 32.99
CA GLU A 459 -22.22 3.89 34.22
C GLU A 459 -22.56 5.39 34.07
N SER A 460 -21.70 6.17 33.40
CA SER A 460 -21.92 7.59 33.10
C SER A 460 -22.78 7.85 31.85
N ARG A 461 -23.22 6.81 31.14
CA ARG A 461 -24.03 6.87 29.90
C ARG A 461 -23.37 7.63 28.74
N ILE A 462 -22.03 7.68 28.74
CA ILE A 462 -21.26 8.22 27.61
C ILE A 462 -21.16 7.18 26.50
N LYS A 463 -21.09 5.89 26.86
CA LYS A 463 -20.85 4.79 25.92
C LYS A 463 -21.90 3.71 26.05
N SER A 464 -22.36 3.18 24.92
CA SER A 464 -23.35 2.09 24.90
C SER A 464 -22.70 0.70 24.92
N PRO A 465 -23.39 -0.34 25.44
CA PRO A 465 -22.89 -1.72 25.35
C PRO A 465 -22.68 -2.20 23.90
N GLN A 466 -23.51 -1.72 22.97
CA GLN A 466 -23.38 -2.00 21.54
C GLN A 466 -22.08 -1.45 20.96
N GLU A 467 -21.71 -0.23 21.35
CA GLU A 467 -20.47 0.41 20.92
C GLU A 467 -19.23 -0.31 21.46
N VAL A 468 -19.26 -0.74 22.73
CA VAL A 468 -18.18 -1.55 23.33
C VAL A 468 -18.02 -2.91 22.62
N ALA A 469 -19.13 -3.54 22.21
CA ALA A 469 -19.09 -4.76 21.41
C ALA A 469 -18.52 -4.50 20.01
N ALA A 470 -18.98 -3.43 19.35
CA ALA A 470 -18.60 -3.06 17.99
C ALA A 470 -17.09 -2.76 17.87
N GLU A 471 -16.49 -2.11 18.88
CA GLU A 471 -15.03 -1.88 18.93
C GLU A 471 -14.20 -3.17 18.89
N ARG A 472 -14.79 -4.27 19.36
CA ARG A 472 -14.17 -5.61 19.31
C ARG A 472 -14.55 -6.38 18.05
N GLY A 473 -15.24 -5.75 17.10
CA GLY A 473 -15.71 -6.35 15.86
C GLY A 473 -16.82 -7.38 16.10
N ARG A 474 -17.61 -7.22 17.15
CA ARG A 474 -18.73 -8.10 17.50
C ARG A 474 -20.01 -7.30 17.68
N THR A 475 -21.15 -7.93 17.45
CA THR A 475 -22.44 -7.33 17.84
C THR A 475 -22.80 -7.75 19.26
N LEU A 476 -23.65 -6.97 19.93
CA LEU A 476 -24.12 -7.29 21.26
C LEU A 476 -25.01 -8.55 21.23
N GLU A 477 -25.78 -8.69 20.15
CA GLU A 477 -26.65 -9.82 19.88
C GLU A 477 -25.85 -11.12 19.80
N ASP A 478 -24.77 -11.16 19.00
CA ASP A 478 -23.92 -12.35 18.91
C ASP A 478 -23.31 -12.72 20.28
N ILE A 479 -22.98 -11.72 21.10
CA ILE A 479 -22.44 -11.97 22.45
C ILE A 479 -23.51 -12.61 23.34
N TYR A 480 -24.75 -12.14 23.28
CA TYR A 480 -25.85 -12.70 24.06
C TYR A 480 -26.25 -14.10 23.60
N ASP A 481 -26.29 -14.33 22.30
CA ASP A 481 -26.56 -15.66 21.72
C ASP A 481 -25.48 -16.67 22.15
N ASP A 482 -24.19 -16.29 22.09
CA ASP A 482 -23.08 -17.13 22.59
C ASP A 482 -23.24 -17.46 24.09
N PHE A 483 -23.66 -16.48 24.90
CA PHE A 483 -23.88 -16.70 26.33
C PHE A 483 -25.06 -17.65 26.59
N GLU A 484 -26.12 -17.55 25.80
CA GLU A 484 -27.27 -18.45 25.90
C GLU A 484 -26.88 -19.88 25.51
N GLU A 485 -26.15 -20.05 24.40
CA GLU A 485 -25.63 -21.34 23.95
C GLU A 485 -24.69 -21.95 24.98
N ALA A 486 -23.74 -21.17 25.52
CA ALA A 486 -22.82 -21.61 26.54
C ALA A 486 -23.55 -22.05 27.82
N ARG A 487 -24.59 -21.32 28.25
CA ARG A 487 -25.42 -21.69 29.39
C ARG A 487 -26.22 -22.97 29.14
N ALA A 488 -26.76 -23.16 27.93
CA ALA A 488 -27.45 -24.38 27.55
C ALA A 488 -26.50 -25.59 27.58
N LEU A 489 -25.31 -25.46 26.98
CA LEU A 489 -24.29 -26.51 26.95
C LEU A 489 -23.76 -26.86 28.34
N ALA A 490 -23.58 -25.86 29.21
CA ALA A 490 -23.14 -26.08 30.57
C ALA A 490 -24.20 -26.84 31.41
N ARG A 491 -25.49 -26.50 31.23
CA ARG A 491 -26.59 -27.25 31.85
C ARG A 491 -26.62 -28.71 31.37
N ASP A 492 -26.45 -28.93 30.07
CA ASP A 492 -26.41 -30.28 29.48
C ASP A 492 -25.24 -31.12 30.03
N ARG A 493 -24.08 -30.49 30.23
CA ARG A 493 -22.87 -31.16 30.73
C ARG A 493 -22.73 -31.16 32.26
N GLY A 494 -23.71 -30.64 33.00
CA GLY A 494 -23.67 -30.54 34.47
C GLY A 494 -22.57 -29.61 35.01
N ILE A 495 -22.14 -28.61 34.23
CA ILE A 495 -21.12 -27.62 34.62
C ILE A 495 -21.83 -26.41 35.21
N ASP A 496 -21.51 -26.05 36.45
CA ASP A 496 -21.99 -24.81 37.06
C ASP A 496 -21.14 -23.61 36.57
N LEU A 497 -21.66 -22.91 35.57
CA LEU A 497 -21.00 -21.75 34.96
C LEU A 497 -20.82 -20.59 35.96
N GLU A 498 -21.73 -20.44 36.93
CA GLU A 498 -21.72 -19.34 37.89
C GLU A 498 -20.68 -19.59 38.99
N ALA A 499 -20.52 -20.84 39.43
CA ALA A 499 -19.41 -21.25 40.29
C ALA A 499 -18.04 -21.04 39.63
N VAL A 500 -17.90 -21.36 38.33
CA VAL A 500 -16.64 -21.15 37.59
C VAL A 500 -16.31 -19.66 37.49
N LEU A 501 -17.27 -18.81 37.10
CA LEU A 501 -17.06 -17.37 36.96
C LEU A 501 -16.78 -16.67 38.30
N SER A 502 -17.47 -17.08 39.37
CA SER A 502 -17.29 -16.50 40.71
C SER A 502 -15.99 -16.93 41.40
N ALA A 503 -15.48 -18.15 41.11
CA ALA A 503 -14.19 -18.60 41.59
C ALA A 503 -13.03 -17.74 41.05
N PHE A 504 -13.11 -17.30 39.79
CA PHE A 504 -12.12 -16.40 39.19
C PHE A 504 -12.12 -14.99 39.82
N MET A 505 -13.27 -14.48 40.27
CA MET A 505 -13.33 -13.16 40.93
C MET A 505 -12.71 -13.16 42.33
N LYS A 506 -12.63 -14.31 43.00
CA LYS A 506 -11.99 -14.44 44.34
C LYS A 506 -10.47 -14.54 44.28
N ALA A 507 -9.87 -14.76 43.10
CA ALA A 507 -8.44 -15.04 42.96
C ALA A 507 -7.54 -13.81 42.67
N VAL A 508 -8.08 -12.59 42.65
CA VAL A 508 -7.27 -11.36 42.54
C VAL A 508 -7.15 -10.71 43.92
N PRO A 509 -6.09 -11.00 44.71
CA PRO A 509 -5.80 -10.18 45.87
C PRO A 509 -5.51 -8.75 45.40
N PRO A 510 -5.95 -7.72 46.13
CA PRO A 510 -5.61 -6.34 45.81
C PRO A 510 -4.08 -6.22 45.81
N ALA A 511 -3.52 -5.62 44.76
CA ALA A 511 -2.09 -5.35 44.69
C ALA A 511 -1.68 -4.52 45.92
N GLU A 512 -0.89 -5.10 46.81
CA GLU A 512 -0.27 -4.36 47.90
C GLU A 512 0.59 -3.26 47.27
N LYS A 513 0.22 -2.00 47.54
CA LYS A 513 1.08 -0.86 47.22
C LYS A 513 2.36 -1.04 48.03
N GLN A 514 3.45 -1.42 47.39
CA GLN A 514 4.77 -1.30 48.00
C GLN A 514 4.99 0.19 48.33
N PRO A 515 5.31 0.54 49.59
CA PRO A 515 5.67 1.91 49.92
C PRO A 515 6.93 2.31 49.14
N PRO A 516 7.10 3.59 48.81
CA PRO A 516 8.27 4.06 48.10
C PRO A 516 9.52 3.69 48.90
N ILE A 517 10.47 3.07 48.22
CA ILE A 517 11.82 2.86 48.74
C ILE A 517 12.46 4.25 48.80
N GLU A 518 12.62 4.77 50.01
CA GLU A 518 13.56 5.87 50.26
C GLU A 518 14.97 5.28 50.19
N ASP A 519 15.75 5.72 49.19
CA ASP A 519 17.19 6.01 49.29
C ASP A 519 17.61 6.93 48.14
#